data_AF-A0ABD5PKD5-F1
#
_entry.id   AF-A0ABD5PKD5-F1
#
_cell.length_a   1.000
_cell.length_b   1.000
_cell.length_c   1.000
_cell.angle_alpha   90.00
_cell.angle_beta   90.00
_cell.angle_gamma   90.00
#
_symmetry.space_group_name_H-M   'P 1'
#
loop_
_entity.id
_entity.type
_entity.pdbx_description
1 polymer ?
#
loop_
_entity_poly.entity_id
_entity_poly.type
_entity_poly.pdbx_seq_one_letter_code
_entity_poly.pdbx_strand_id
1 'polypeptide(L)'
;MTTEADCLDALREAADRLGESPTKAQYEELGLQPASATIIRTMGGWNDAKERAGLETSYSRGSRVGPKPDDVELPAETSWDDLSVDQRWHYRNAEWNAKRSLRRRSRLRSWLNDRKRERGCSRCGIDTAACLDFHHADGESKKMAVGRMVTFGYGKDALRDEIAKCDVLCANCHRMVHYTPPKEERRQWVHDRKRDAGCDRCDKSNPAYLDYHHVGDEKEATVAELTANGRSKERIRTEIERCLVLCANCHRKEHYDLSSP
;
A
#
# COMPACT_ATOMS: atom_id res chain seq x y z
N MET A 1 -52.84 9.22 -20.05
CA MET A 1 -51.92 9.60 -18.96
C MET A 1 -52.58 9.19 -17.67
N THR A 2 -51.89 8.45 -16.80
CA THR A 2 -52.42 8.06 -15.48
C THR A 2 -52.62 9.31 -14.63
N THR A 3 -53.82 9.48 -14.09
CA THR A 3 -54.19 10.61 -13.23
C THR A 3 -53.90 10.30 -11.77
N GLU A 4 -53.93 11.33 -10.92
CA GLU A 4 -53.84 11.14 -9.47
C GLU A 4 -55.00 10.29 -8.93
N ALA A 5 -56.21 10.47 -9.49
CA ALA A 5 -57.39 9.69 -9.13
C ALA A 5 -57.17 8.18 -9.39
N ASP A 6 -56.63 7.83 -10.57
CA ASP A 6 -56.30 6.43 -10.91
C ASP A 6 -55.30 5.81 -9.91
N CYS A 7 -54.37 6.62 -9.38
CA CYS A 7 -53.39 6.17 -8.39
C CYS A 7 -54.04 5.94 -7.01
N LEU A 8 -54.97 6.80 -6.60
CA LEU A 8 -55.68 6.69 -5.32
C LEU A 8 -56.65 5.50 -5.32
N ASP A 9 -57.38 5.31 -6.41
CA ASP A 9 -58.36 4.22 -6.54
C ASP A 9 -57.67 2.85 -6.53
N ALA A 10 -56.55 2.71 -7.23
CA ALA A 10 -55.78 1.46 -7.20
C ALA A 10 -55.20 1.15 -5.81
N LEU A 11 -54.79 2.16 -5.04
CA LEU A 11 -54.32 1.97 -3.66
C LEU A 11 -55.44 1.54 -2.71
N ARG A 12 -56.65 2.11 -2.88
CA ARG A 12 -57.83 1.70 -2.09
C ARG A 12 -58.27 0.30 -2.46
N GLU A 13 -58.29 -0.04 -3.74
CA GLU A 13 -58.57 -1.40 -4.21
C GLU A 13 -57.58 -2.41 -3.64
N ALA A 14 -56.28 -2.06 -3.61
CA ALA A 14 -55.27 -2.90 -2.99
C ALA A 14 -55.52 -3.09 -1.49
N ALA A 15 -55.93 -2.03 -0.78
CA ALA A 15 -56.24 -2.09 0.64
C ALA A 15 -57.48 -2.97 0.92
N ASP A 16 -58.53 -2.83 0.10
CA ASP A 16 -59.75 -3.64 0.21
C ASP A 16 -59.46 -5.13 -0.02
N ARG A 17 -58.60 -5.45 -0.99
CA ARG A 17 -58.20 -6.85 -1.28
C ARG A 17 -57.35 -7.48 -0.18
N LEU A 18 -56.51 -6.69 0.50
CA LEU A 18 -55.63 -7.18 1.56
C LEU A 18 -56.28 -7.10 2.95
N GLY A 19 -57.34 -6.32 3.10
CA GLY A 19 -57.95 -6.00 4.39
C GLY A 19 -57.09 -5.10 5.28
N GLU A 20 -55.99 -4.56 4.73
CA GLU A 20 -55.02 -3.71 5.43
C GLU A 20 -54.36 -2.74 4.45
N SER A 21 -53.68 -1.73 5.00
CA SER A 21 -52.98 -0.72 4.19
C SER A 21 -51.75 -1.33 3.47
N PRO A 22 -51.71 -1.37 2.12
CA PRO A 22 -50.72 -2.14 1.37
C PRO A 22 -49.28 -1.63 1.55
N THR A 23 -48.32 -2.54 1.74
CA THR A 23 -46.90 -2.24 1.46
C THR A 23 -46.67 -2.16 -0.05
N LYS A 24 -45.57 -1.51 -0.47
CA LYS A 24 -45.21 -1.44 -1.88
C LYS A 24 -45.06 -2.82 -2.52
N ALA A 25 -44.45 -3.77 -1.80
CA ALA A 25 -44.26 -5.14 -2.26
C ALA A 25 -45.60 -5.89 -2.42
N GLN A 26 -46.49 -5.81 -1.42
CA GLN A 26 -47.83 -6.42 -1.51
C GLN A 26 -48.64 -5.86 -2.69
N TYR A 27 -48.56 -4.54 -2.93
CA TYR A 27 -49.23 -3.93 -4.10
C TYR A 27 -48.69 -4.47 -5.42
N GLU A 28 -47.36 -4.65 -5.55
CA GLU A 28 -46.73 -5.21 -6.75
C GLU A 28 -47.14 -6.67 -6.97
N GLU A 29 -47.30 -7.46 -5.91
CA GLU A 29 -47.76 -8.85 -5.96
C GLU A 29 -49.22 -8.98 -6.43
N LEU A 30 -50.08 -8.00 -6.11
CA LEU A 30 -51.46 -7.95 -6.60
C LEU A 30 -51.56 -7.68 -8.11
N GLY A 31 -50.47 -7.24 -8.74
CA GLY A 31 -50.42 -6.99 -10.19
C GLY A 31 -51.31 -5.83 -10.67
N LEU A 32 -51.71 -4.94 -9.76
CA LEU A 32 -52.63 -3.83 -10.06
C LEU A 32 -51.98 -2.76 -10.93
N GLN A 33 -52.82 -2.03 -11.66
CA GLN A 33 -52.43 -0.85 -12.44
C GLN A 33 -53.10 0.40 -11.85
N PRO A 34 -52.41 1.55 -11.84
CA PRO A 34 -51.06 1.79 -12.36
C PRO A 34 -49.94 1.15 -11.52
N ALA A 35 -48.84 0.77 -12.16
CA ALA A 35 -47.66 0.21 -11.46
C ALA A 35 -47.15 1.12 -10.33
N SER A 36 -46.57 0.53 -9.29
CA SER A 36 -46.07 1.23 -8.09
C SER A 36 -45.14 2.41 -8.41
N ALA A 37 -44.27 2.27 -9.41
CA ALA A 37 -43.36 3.33 -9.87
C ALA A 37 -44.10 4.51 -10.51
N THR A 38 -45.23 4.26 -11.19
CA THR A 38 -46.08 5.32 -11.74
C THR A 38 -46.78 6.07 -10.63
N ILE A 39 -47.30 5.38 -9.61
CA ILE A 39 -47.89 6.00 -8.42
C ILE A 39 -46.88 6.91 -7.72
N ILE A 40 -45.65 6.44 -7.46
CA ILE A 40 -44.60 7.24 -6.81
C ILE A 40 -44.28 8.51 -7.61
N ARG A 41 -44.13 8.39 -8.93
CA ARG A 41 -43.81 9.51 -9.81
C ARG A 41 -44.95 10.53 -9.90
N THR A 42 -46.19 10.07 -9.95
CA THR A 42 -47.38 10.93 -10.03
C THR A 42 -47.69 11.60 -8.69
N MET A 43 -47.48 10.89 -7.57
CA MET A 43 -47.94 11.32 -6.24
C MET A 43 -46.81 11.83 -5.32
N GLY A 44 -45.56 11.90 -5.79
CA GLY A 44 -44.41 12.42 -5.04
C GLY A 44 -43.72 11.39 -4.13
N GLY A 45 -44.43 10.34 -3.71
CA GLY A 45 -43.92 9.30 -2.84
C GLY A 45 -44.95 8.20 -2.60
N TRP A 46 -44.49 7.02 -2.15
CA TRP A 46 -45.40 5.91 -1.82
C TRP A 46 -46.24 6.21 -0.57
N ASN A 47 -45.61 6.75 0.47
CA ASN A 47 -46.32 7.14 1.69
C ASN A 47 -47.22 8.36 1.45
N ASP A 48 -46.79 9.33 0.64
CA ASP A 48 -47.61 10.47 0.25
C ASP A 48 -48.88 10.01 -0.50
N ALA A 49 -48.75 9.03 -1.39
CA ALA A 49 -49.90 8.43 -2.09
C ALA A 49 -50.86 7.71 -1.12
N LYS A 50 -50.33 6.96 -0.15
CA LYS A 50 -51.13 6.27 0.88
C LYS A 50 -51.86 7.27 1.79
N GLU A 51 -51.19 8.33 2.24
CA GLU A 51 -51.79 9.39 3.05
C GLU A 51 -52.95 10.08 2.30
N ARG A 52 -52.74 10.42 1.03
CA ARG A 52 -53.78 11.01 0.16
C ARG A 52 -54.92 10.03 -0.14
N ALA A 53 -54.67 8.72 -0.10
CA ALA A 53 -55.69 7.68 -0.26
C ALA A 53 -56.49 7.43 1.02
N GLY A 54 -56.08 7.99 2.17
CA GLY A 54 -56.67 7.74 3.48
C GLY A 54 -56.18 6.45 4.14
N LEU A 55 -55.01 5.93 3.72
CA LEU A 55 -54.45 4.66 4.15
C LEU A 55 -53.28 4.87 5.12
N GLU A 56 -53.13 3.98 6.10
CA GLU A 56 -52.05 4.07 7.09
C GLU A 56 -50.66 4.01 6.44
N THR A 57 -49.81 4.99 6.69
CA THR A 57 -48.44 5.00 6.17
C THR A 57 -47.49 4.22 7.08
N SER A 58 -46.54 3.51 6.48
CA SER A 58 -45.44 2.88 7.23
C SER A 58 -44.16 3.63 6.89
N TYR A 59 -43.74 4.52 7.79
CA TYR A 59 -42.38 5.04 7.75
C TYR A 59 -41.45 3.95 8.27
N SER A 60 -40.28 3.77 7.65
CA SER A 60 -39.21 2.97 8.26
C SER A 60 -38.78 3.64 9.57
N ARG A 61 -39.43 3.27 10.67
CA ARG A 61 -39.06 3.68 12.03
C ARG A 61 -38.03 2.67 12.54
N GLY A 62 -36.80 2.84 12.08
CA GLY A 62 -35.68 2.01 12.48
C GLY A 62 -34.38 2.68 12.11
N SER A 63 -33.35 2.51 12.95
CA SER A 63 -32.01 2.92 12.57
C SER A 63 -31.62 2.18 11.30
N ARG A 64 -31.19 2.92 10.27
CA ARG A 64 -30.59 2.34 9.05
C ARG A 64 -29.17 1.84 9.32
N VAL A 65 -28.67 2.03 10.54
CA VAL A 65 -27.38 1.55 11.00
C VAL A 65 -27.57 0.15 11.56
N GLY A 66 -27.01 -0.84 10.88
CA GLY A 66 -26.91 -2.20 11.41
C GLY A 66 -25.90 -2.28 12.56
N PRO A 67 -25.94 -3.34 13.38
CA PRO A 67 -25.05 -3.49 14.54
C PRO A 67 -23.57 -3.49 14.12
N LYS A 68 -22.70 -3.10 15.05
CA LYS A 68 -21.24 -3.16 14.85
C LYS A 68 -20.81 -4.62 14.65
N PRO A 69 -20.06 -4.95 13.60
CA PRO A 69 -19.45 -6.27 13.45
C PRO A 69 -18.49 -6.59 14.61
N ASP A 70 -18.41 -7.87 15.00
CA ASP A 70 -17.56 -8.32 16.12
C ASP A 70 -16.06 -8.19 15.82
N ASP A 71 -15.68 -8.34 14.55
CA ASP A 71 -14.31 -8.24 14.02
C ASP A 71 -13.81 -6.80 13.86
N VAL A 72 -14.65 -5.80 14.19
CA VAL A 72 -14.30 -4.38 14.09
C VAL A 72 -14.02 -3.80 15.47
N GLU A 73 -12.76 -3.43 15.70
CA GLU A 73 -12.34 -2.67 16.87
C GLU A 73 -12.50 -1.15 16.63
N LEU A 74 -13.11 -0.46 17.60
CA LEU A 74 -13.25 0.99 17.60
C LEU A 74 -12.44 1.59 18.77
N PRO A 75 -11.93 2.83 18.63
CA PRO A 75 -11.35 3.55 19.76
C PRO A 75 -12.36 3.70 20.91
N ALA A 76 -11.88 3.74 22.15
CA ALA A 76 -12.72 3.72 23.35
C ALA A 76 -13.80 4.81 23.42
N GLU A 77 -13.57 5.97 22.79
CA GLU A 77 -14.50 7.11 22.76
C GLU A 77 -15.39 7.14 21.51
N THR A 78 -15.33 6.12 20.65
CA THR A 78 -16.04 6.08 19.36
C THR A 78 -17.22 5.12 19.41
N SER A 79 -18.42 5.66 19.18
CA SER A 79 -19.66 4.90 19.07
C SER A 79 -19.98 4.56 17.61
N TRP A 80 -20.34 3.32 17.33
CA TRP A 80 -20.63 2.84 15.97
C TRP A 80 -21.85 3.53 15.32
N ASP A 81 -22.85 3.85 16.13
CA ASP A 81 -24.09 4.48 15.67
C ASP A 81 -23.85 5.94 15.25
N ASP A 82 -22.94 6.61 15.94
CA ASP A 82 -22.58 8.02 15.72
C ASP A 82 -21.62 8.22 14.52
N LEU A 83 -21.04 7.13 14.01
CA LEU A 83 -20.21 7.19 12.81
C LEU A 83 -21.03 7.56 11.57
N SER A 84 -20.40 8.23 10.62
CA SER A 84 -20.95 8.37 9.28
C SER A 84 -20.96 7.02 8.54
N VAL A 85 -21.73 6.94 7.45
CA VAL A 85 -21.73 5.76 6.57
C VAL A 85 -20.31 5.45 6.05
N ASP A 86 -19.54 6.49 5.69
CA ASP A 86 -18.17 6.33 5.20
C ASP A 86 -17.21 5.87 6.30
N GLN A 87 -17.32 6.40 7.52
CA GLN A 87 -16.49 5.98 8.64
C GLN A 87 -16.74 4.50 8.99
N ARG A 88 -18.01 4.07 9.06
CA ARG A 88 -18.35 2.64 9.25
C ARG A 88 -17.77 1.78 8.14
N TRP A 89 -17.83 2.25 6.89
CA TRP A 89 -17.21 1.55 5.76
C TRP A 89 -15.69 1.43 5.94
N HIS A 90 -14.99 2.48 6.39
CA HIS A 90 -13.55 2.43 6.62
C HIS A 90 -13.15 1.40 7.68
N TYR A 91 -13.82 1.39 8.83
CA TYR A 91 -13.55 0.42 9.90
C TYR A 91 -13.83 -1.01 9.45
N ARG A 92 -14.99 -1.25 8.81
CA ARG A 92 -15.35 -2.59 8.30
C ARG A 92 -14.39 -3.12 7.23
N ASN A 93 -13.82 -2.23 6.43
CA ASN A 93 -12.97 -2.63 5.30
C ASN A 93 -11.47 -2.41 5.57
N ALA A 94 -11.06 -2.20 6.83
CA ALA A 94 -9.66 -1.90 7.18
C ALA A 94 -8.71 -3.00 6.68
N GLU A 95 -9.00 -4.26 6.96
CA GLU A 95 -8.19 -5.39 6.47
C GLU A 95 -8.15 -5.47 4.94
N TRP A 96 -9.31 -5.32 4.30
CA TRP A 96 -9.42 -5.37 2.84
C TRP A 96 -8.62 -4.23 2.20
N ASN A 97 -8.69 -3.01 2.76
CA ASN A 97 -7.92 -1.85 2.32
C ASN A 97 -6.42 -2.07 2.53
N ALA A 98 -6.02 -2.67 3.66
CA ALA A 98 -4.63 -3.04 3.93
C ALA A 98 -4.12 -4.08 2.91
N LYS A 99 -4.86 -5.17 2.69
CA LYS A 99 -4.55 -6.21 1.69
C LYS A 99 -4.48 -5.63 0.27
N ARG A 100 -5.43 -4.77 -0.11
CA ARG A 100 -5.45 -4.05 -1.40
C ARG A 100 -4.22 -3.17 -1.57
N SER A 101 -3.85 -2.40 -0.54
CA SER A 101 -2.68 -1.53 -0.54
C SER A 101 -1.37 -2.32 -0.64
N LEU A 102 -1.26 -3.45 0.08
CA LEU A 102 -0.13 -4.38 -0.03
C LEU A 102 0.00 -4.96 -1.45
N ARG A 103 -1.10 -5.46 -2.03
CA ARG A 103 -1.13 -5.98 -3.41
C ARG A 103 -0.73 -4.91 -4.42
N ARG A 104 -1.22 -3.68 -4.26
CA ARG A 104 -0.84 -2.54 -5.12
C ARG A 104 0.65 -2.22 -5.00
N ARG A 105 1.20 -2.15 -3.78
CA ARG A 105 2.64 -1.90 -3.56
C ARG A 105 3.50 -3.01 -4.15
N SER A 106 3.11 -4.27 -3.99
CA SER A 106 3.82 -5.42 -4.58
C SER A 106 3.85 -5.34 -6.11
N ARG A 107 2.69 -5.11 -6.76
CA ARG A 107 2.61 -4.92 -8.22
C ARG A 107 3.47 -3.77 -8.73
N LEU A 108 3.47 -2.64 -8.03
CA LEU A 108 4.32 -1.50 -8.40
C LEU A 108 5.80 -1.80 -8.22
N ARG A 109 6.20 -2.51 -7.16
CA ARG A 109 7.60 -2.95 -6.97
C ARG A 109 8.06 -3.90 -8.07
N SER A 110 7.22 -4.88 -8.44
CA SER A 110 7.51 -5.75 -9.59
C SER A 110 7.69 -4.94 -10.87
N TRP A 111 6.75 -4.03 -11.16
CA TRP A 111 6.82 -3.16 -12.32
C TRP A 111 8.10 -2.31 -12.34
N LEU A 112 8.54 -1.76 -11.20
CA LEU A 112 9.81 -1.04 -11.08
C LEU A 112 11.02 -1.96 -11.32
N ASN A 113 10.99 -3.18 -10.79
CA ASN A 113 12.05 -4.17 -11.00
C ASN A 113 12.19 -4.51 -12.48
N ASP A 114 11.09 -4.66 -13.20
CA ASP A 114 11.11 -4.90 -14.65
C ASP A 114 11.78 -3.74 -15.39
N ARG A 115 11.48 -2.48 -15.03
CA ARG A 115 12.16 -1.31 -15.63
C ARG A 115 13.64 -1.20 -15.31
N LYS A 116 14.05 -1.67 -14.14
CA LYS A 116 15.47 -1.78 -13.81
C LYS A 116 16.14 -2.85 -14.68
N ARG A 117 15.54 -4.04 -14.82
CA ARG A 117 16.08 -5.12 -15.67
C ARG A 117 16.20 -4.70 -17.12
N GLU A 118 15.15 -4.09 -17.67
CA GLU A 118 15.11 -3.62 -19.07
C GLU A 118 16.24 -2.65 -19.40
N ARG A 119 16.66 -1.80 -18.44
CA ARG A 119 17.75 -0.83 -18.63
C ARG A 119 19.12 -1.40 -18.28
N GLY A 120 19.19 -2.26 -17.27
CA GLY A 120 20.44 -2.72 -16.67
C GLY A 120 21.27 -1.58 -16.07
N CYS A 121 22.40 -1.92 -15.47
CA CYS A 121 23.34 -0.93 -14.95
C CYS A 121 24.03 -0.22 -16.10
N SER A 122 23.89 1.10 -16.19
CA SER A 122 24.49 1.92 -17.26
C SER A 122 26.03 1.92 -17.27
N ARG A 123 26.68 1.48 -16.19
CA ARG A 123 28.15 1.45 -16.08
C ARG A 123 28.80 0.08 -16.28
N CYS A 124 28.08 -1.01 -16.01
CA CYS A 124 28.69 -2.35 -16.02
C CYS A 124 27.80 -3.46 -16.59
N GLY A 125 26.58 -3.14 -17.04
CA GLY A 125 25.69 -4.09 -17.70
C GLY A 125 24.97 -5.09 -16.80
N ILE A 126 25.24 -5.13 -15.48
CA ILE A 126 24.46 -5.99 -14.56
C ILE A 126 22.98 -5.64 -14.66
N ASP A 127 22.13 -6.64 -14.87
CA ASP A 127 20.69 -6.49 -15.10
C ASP A 127 19.83 -7.07 -13.96
N THR A 128 20.45 -7.71 -12.96
CA THR A 128 19.73 -8.33 -11.85
C THR A 128 19.00 -7.29 -11.00
N ALA A 129 17.67 -7.27 -11.03
CA ALA A 129 16.84 -6.26 -10.34
C ALA A 129 17.21 -6.07 -8.85
N ALA A 130 17.51 -7.14 -8.13
CA ALA A 130 17.93 -7.10 -6.73
C ALA A 130 19.17 -6.22 -6.49
N CYS A 131 20.05 -6.14 -7.49
CA CYS A 131 21.28 -5.34 -7.43
C CYS A 131 21.09 -3.90 -7.93
N LEU A 132 19.96 -3.56 -8.57
CA LEU A 132 19.79 -2.30 -9.30
C LEU A 132 19.04 -1.23 -8.49
N ASP A 133 19.44 0.03 -8.66
CA ASP A 133 18.78 1.23 -8.14
C ASP A 133 18.54 2.25 -9.24
N PHE A 134 17.55 3.11 -9.01
CA PHE A 134 17.41 4.36 -9.73
C PHE A 134 18.31 5.40 -9.06
N HIS A 135 19.24 5.95 -9.83
CA HIS A 135 20.18 6.99 -9.43
C HIS A 135 19.80 8.29 -10.14
N HIS A 136 19.60 9.35 -9.37
CA HIS A 136 19.43 10.70 -9.91
C HIS A 136 20.81 11.31 -10.14
N ALA A 137 21.02 11.94 -11.30
CA ALA A 137 22.24 12.67 -11.56
C ALA A 137 22.34 13.93 -10.68
N ASP A 138 23.57 14.37 -10.40
CA ASP A 138 23.79 15.58 -9.61
C ASP A 138 23.20 16.81 -10.32
N GLY A 139 22.34 17.55 -9.60
CA GLY A 139 21.67 18.75 -10.11
C GLY A 139 20.24 18.54 -10.61
N GLU A 140 19.77 17.30 -10.73
CA GLU A 140 18.36 17.06 -11.05
C GLU A 140 17.45 17.27 -9.83
N SER A 141 16.38 18.05 -10.01
CA SER A 141 15.35 18.23 -9.00
C SER A 141 14.49 16.95 -8.89
N LYS A 142 14.99 15.96 -8.14
CA LYS A 142 14.21 14.79 -7.77
C LYS A 142 13.07 15.19 -6.84
N LYS A 143 11.88 14.63 -7.07
CA LYS A 143 10.78 14.81 -6.11
C LYS A 143 11.02 13.97 -4.87
N MET A 144 11.40 12.71 -5.09
CA MET A 144 11.68 11.73 -4.05
C MET A 144 12.32 10.48 -4.68
N ALA A 145 13.01 9.67 -3.89
CA ALA A 145 13.41 8.33 -4.33
C ALA A 145 12.19 7.52 -4.84
N VAL A 146 12.30 6.95 -6.04
CA VAL A 146 11.23 6.21 -6.74
C VAL A 146 10.62 5.10 -5.86
N GLY A 147 11.44 4.41 -5.06
CA GLY A 147 10.95 3.39 -4.12
C GLY A 147 10.05 3.93 -3.01
N ARG A 148 10.32 5.15 -2.51
CA ARG A 148 9.47 5.81 -1.52
C ARG A 148 8.15 6.28 -2.13
N MET A 149 8.13 6.70 -3.39
CA MET A 149 6.89 7.07 -4.09
C MET A 149 5.88 5.92 -4.12
N VAL A 150 6.33 4.66 -4.23
CA VAL A 150 5.45 3.48 -4.12
C VAL A 150 4.84 3.37 -2.72
N THR A 151 5.65 3.58 -1.68
CA THR A 151 5.19 3.55 -0.29
C THR A 151 4.17 4.65 -0.02
N PHE A 152 4.36 5.86 -0.55
CA PHE A 152 3.44 6.99 -0.43
C PHE A 152 2.25 6.95 -1.40
N GLY A 153 2.06 5.85 -2.14
CA GLY A 153 0.84 5.65 -2.92
C GLY A 153 0.79 6.36 -4.28
N TYR A 154 1.90 6.90 -4.78
CA TYR A 154 1.94 7.59 -6.07
C TYR A 154 1.48 6.70 -7.23
N GLY A 155 0.87 7.33 -8.26
CA GLY A 155 0.43 6.68 -9.49
C GLY A 155 1.58 6.31 -10.43
N LYS A 156 1.30 5.46 -11.43
CA LYS A 156 2.31 5.01 -12.40
C LYS A 156 2.88 6.15 -13.23
N ASP A 157 2.09 7.15 -13.59
CA ASP A 157 2.58 8.25 -14.43
C ASP A 157 3.58 9.12 -13.68
N ALA A 158 3.28 9.50 -12.43
CA ALA A 158 4.25 10.17 -11.57
C ALA A 158 5.55 9.36 -11.36
N LEU A 159 5.44 8.02 -11.27
CA LEU A 159 6.63 7.16 -11.21
C LEU A 159 7.41 7.19 -12.53
N ARG A 160 6.74 7.16 -13.70
CA ARG A 160 7.39 7.25 -15.01
C ARG A 160 8.15 8.55 -15.17
N ASP A 161 7.52 9.67 -14.82
CA ASP A 161 8.12 11.00 -14.90
C ASP A 161 9.39 11.11 -14.06
N GLU A 162 9.37 10.50 -12.86
CA GLU A 162 10.56 10.49 -12.00
C GLU A 162 11.63 9.52 -12.51
N ILE A 163 11.25 8.34 -13.02
CA ILE A 163 12.19 7.36 -13.60
C ILE A 163 12.88 7.91 -14.86
N ALA A 164 12.23 8.79 -15.62
CA ALA A 164 12.79 9.39 -16.82
C ALA A 164 14.04 10.25 -16.52
N LYS A 165 14.16 10.75 -15.29
CA LYS A 165 15.31 11.52 -14.79
C LYS A 165 16.44 10.59 -14.29
N CYS A 166 16.11 9.36 -13.92
CA CYS A 166 17.07 8.45 -13.31
C CYS A 166 17.89 7.65 -14.32
N ASP A 167 19.19 7.54 -14.04
CA ASP A 167 20.01 6.43 -14.48
C ASP A 167 19.70 5.16 -13.68
N VAL A 168 19.96 3.99 -14.27
CA VAL A 168 19.93 2.72 -13.53
C VAL A 168 21.36 2.29 -13.25
N LEU A 169 21.71 2.14 -11.97
CA LEU A 169 23.03 1.70 -11.52
C LEU A 169 22.90 0.47 -10.62
N CYS A 170 23.83 -0.48 -10.73
CA CYS A 170 23.96 -1.52 -9.72
C CYS A 170 24.50 -0.92 -8.41
N ALA A 171 24.26 -1.59 -7.29
CA ALA A 171 24.62 -1.12 -5.95
C ALA A 171 26.12 -0.79 -5.83
N ASN A 172 26.98 -1.59 -6.46
CA ASN A 172 28.42 -1.31 -6.49
C ASN A 172 28.74 -0.01 -7.25
N CYS A 173 28.21 0.15 -8.47
CA CYS A 173 28.42 1.35 -9.29
C CYS A 173 27.80 2.59 -8.66
N HIS A 174 26.63 2.47 -8.04
CA HIS A 174 25.93 3.56 -7.36
C HIS A 174 26.74 4.06 -6.16
N ARG A 175 27.31 3.15 -5.35
CA ARG A 175 28.20 3.52 -4.25
C ARG A 175 29.46 4.23 -4.73
N MET A 176 30.03 3.80 -5.86
CA MET A 176 31.19 4.48 -6.44
C MET A 176 30.90 5.93 -6.81
N VAL A 177 29.66 6.30 -7.17
CA VAL A 177 29.30 7.69 -7.44
C VAL A 177 29.43 8.56 -6.19
N HIS A 178 28.98 8.05 -5.05
CA HIS A 178 28.95 8.79 -3.78
C HIS A 178 30.17 8.50 -2.89
N TYR A 179 31.14 7.74 -3.39
CA TYR A 179 32.25 7.29 -2.59
C TYR A 179 33.22 8.44 -2.30
N THR A 180 33.52 8.64 -1.02
CA THR A 180 34.61 9.49 -0.56
C THR A 180 35.53 8.66 0.33
N PRO A 181 36.84 8.62 0.06
CA PRO A 181 37.79 7.90 0.91
C PRO A 181 37.75 8.40 2.36
N PRO A 182 37.81 7.49 3.35
CA PRO A 182 37.87 7.90 4.74
C PRO A 182 39.19 8.61 5.04
N LYS A 183 39.11 9.68 5.87
CA LYS A 183 40.29 10.43 6.34
C LYS A 183 40.74 10.05 7.76
N GLU A 184 39.83 9.49 8.55
CA GLU A 184 40.12 9.09 9.93
C GLU A 184 40.84 7.74 9.96
N GLU A 185 41.91 7.65 10.74
CA GLU A 185 42.76 6.46 10.85
C GLU A 185 41.97 5.17 11.12
N ARG A 186 41.00 5.20 12.05
CA ARG A 186 40.16 4.02 12.36
C ARG A 186 39.32 3.59 11.17
N ARG A 187 38.70 4.54 10.47
CA ARG A 187 37.88 4.26 9.28
C ARG A 187 38.74 3.76 8.13
N GLN A 188 39.94 4.31 7.97
CA GLN A 188 40.92 3.86 6.99
C GLN A 188 41.39 2.43 7.29
N TRP A 189 41.66 2.11 8.56
CA TRP A 189 42.00 0.74 8.99
C TRP A 189 40.89 -0.27 8.67
N VAL A 190 39.62 0.05 8.94
CA VAL A 190 38.48 -0.81 8.55
C VAL A 190 38.36 -0.93 7.03
N HIS A 191 38.57 0.17 6.33
CA HIS A 191 38.49 0.24 4.88
C HIS A 191 39.56 -0.62 4.19
N ASP A 192 40.80 -0.59 4.68
CA ASP A 192 41.89 -1.39 4.11
C ASP A 192 41.68 -2.88 4.42
N ARG A 193 41.15 -3.23 5.60
CA ARG A 193 40.74 -4.62 5.89
C ARG A 193 39.67 -5.15 4.93
N LYS A 194 38.71 -4.33 4.52
CA LYS A 194 37.74 -4.72 3.47
C LYS A 194 38.44 -4.98 2.14
N ARG A 195 39.39 -4.13 1.76
CA ARG A 195 40.15 -4.26 0.52
C ARG A 195 40.95 -5.56 0.49
N ASP A 196 41.65 -5.85 1.59
CA ASP A 196 42.52 -7.02 1.72
C ASP A 196 41.72 -8.33 1.72
N ALA A 197 40.53 -8.32 2.35
CA ALA A 197 39.64 -9.48 2.35
C ALA A 197 38.99 -9.72 0.97
N GLY A 198 38.56 -8.66 0.29
CA GLY A 198 37.74 -8.78 -0.93
C GLY A 198 36.34 -9.32 -0.63
N CYS A 199 35.56 -9.59 -1.68
CA CYS A 199 34.22 -10.13 -1.54
C CYS A 199 34.24 -11.66 -1.47
N ASP A 200 33.59 -12.27 -0.47
CA ASP A 200 33.52 -13.73 -0.30
C ASP A 200 32.74 -14.47 -1.41
N ARG A 201 32.01 -13.74 -2.25
CA ARG A 201 31.14 -14.29 -3.30
C ARG A 201 31.55 -13.97 -4.74
N CYS A 202 32.56 -13.10 -4.94
CA CYS A 202 33.04 -12.73 -6.28
C CYS A 202 34.38 -11.99 -6.20
N ASP A 203 35.04 -11.77 -7.34
CA ASP A 203 36.40 -11.18 -7.40
C ASP A 203 36.47 -9.67 -7.13
N LYS A 204 35.43 -9.07 -6.54
CA LYS A 204 35.38 -7.63 -6.30
C LYS A 204 36.08 -7.29 -4.99
N SER A 205 37.09 -6.43 -5.06
CA SER A 205 37.91 -6.03 -3.90
C SER A 205 37.90 -4.55 -3.56
N ASN A 206 37.25 -3.68 -4.35
CA ASN A 206 37.22 -2.25 -4.03
C ASN A 206 36.39 -1.97 -2.77
N PRO A 207 37.01 -1.48 -1.69
CA PRO A 207 36.35 -1.27 -0.40
C PRO A 207 35.21 -0.24 -0.42
N ALA A 208 35.13 0.62 -1.46
CA ALA A 208 34.05 1.58 -1.65
C ALA A 208 32.65 0.97 -1.70
N TYR A 209 32.54 -0.30 -2.12
CA TYR A 209 31.27 -1.01 -2.21
C TYR A 209 31.23 -2.31 -1.41
N LEU A 210 32.22 -2.59 -0.56
CA LEU A 210 32.23 -3.77 0.30
C LEU A 210 31.59 -3.44 1.65
N ASP A 211 30.84 -4.39 2.20
CA ASP A 211 30.23 -4.35 3.53
C ASP A 211 30.58 -5.60 4.34
N TYR A 212 30.53 -5.47 5.66
CA TYR A 212 30.50 -6.62 6.55
C TYR A 212 29.07 -7.13 6.69
N HIS A 213 28.88 -8.42 6.43
CA HIS A 213 27.63 -9.15 6.52
C HIS A 213 27.72 -10.18 7.64
N HIS A 214 26.84 -10.06 8.63
CA HIS A 214 26.73 -11.03 9.72
C HIS A 214 26.06 -12.32 9.26
N VAL A 215 26.65 -13.46 9.59
CA VAL A 215 26.14 -14.80 9.26
C VAL A 215 25.40 -15.50 10.41
N GLY A 216 25.12 -14.78 11.50
CA GLY A 216 24.39 -15.28 12.67
C GLY A 216 23.93 -14.16 13.60
N ASP A 217 23.30 -14.55 14.71
CA ASP A 217 22.69 -13.62 15.66
C ASP A 217 23.68 -13.03 16.68
N GLU A 218 24.88 -13.61 16.78
CA GLU A 218 25.91 -13.19 17.74
C GLU A 218 26.68 -11.94 17.26
N LYS A 219 26.07 -10.77 17.41
CA LYS A 219 26.71 -9.47 17.18
C LYS A 219 26.61 -8.57 18.40
N GLU A 220 27.67 -7.80 18.68
CA GLU A 220 27.54 -6.69 19.63
C GLU A 220 26.78 -5.54 18.97
N ALA A 221 27.25 -5.15 17.78
CA ALA A 221 26.73 -4.07 16.96
C ALA A 221 27.28 -4.22 15.54
N THR A 222 26.82 -3.41 14.59
CA THR A 222 27.43 -3.44 13.25
C THR A 222 28.86 -2.91 13.27
N VAL A 223 29.75 -3.41 12.40
CA VAL A 223 31.12 -2.87 12.27
C VAL A 223 31.11 -1.36 11.97
N ALA A 224 30.12 -0.90 11.18
CA ALA A 224 29.93 0.53 10.90
C ALA A 224 29.61 1.33 12.16
N GLU A 225 28.71 0.82 13.01
CA GLU A 225 28.33 1.42 14.27
C GLU A 225 29.49 1.44 15.28
N LEU A 226 30.22 0.33 15.45
CA LEU A 226 31.39 0.29 16.34
C LEU A 226 32.46 1.31 15.90
N THR A 227 32.64 1.47 14.59
CA THR A 227 33.57 2.45 14.01
C THR A 227 33.12 3.88 14.28
N ALA A 228 31.83 4.18 14.06
CA ALA A 228 31.24 5.50 14.27
C ALA A 228 31.26 5.90 15.76
N ASN A 229 31.00 4.95 16.66
CA ASN A 229 31.02 5.14 18.11
C ASN A 229 32.44 5.14 18.70
N GLY A 230 33.48 5.17 17.86
CA GLY A 230 34.86 5.33 18.29
C GLY A 230 35.41 4.16 19.12
N ARG A 231 34.85 2.95 18.99
CA ARG A 231 35.32 1.77 19.72
C ARG A 231 36.77 1.42 19.34
N SER A 232 37.43 0.65 20.20
CA SER A 232 38.83 0.26 19.99
C SER A 232 38.96 -0.68 18.78
N LYS A 233 40.15 -0.71 18.16
CA LYS A 233 40.41 -1.58 16.99
C LYS A 233 40.23 -3.05 17.34
N GLU A 234 40.51 -3.44 18.58
CA GLU A 234 40.36 -4.81 19.10
C GLU A 234 38.88 -5.22 19.11
N ARG A 235 37.99 -4.37 19.66
CA ARG A 235 36.55 -4.67 19.67
C ARG A 235 35.98 -4.74 18.26
N ILE A 236 36.38 -3.81 17.40
CA ILE A 236 35.97 -3.82 15.99
C ILE A 236 36.48 -5.07 15.28
N ARG A 237 37.71 -5.50 15.57
CA ARG A 237 38.30 -6.72 15.01
C ARG A 237 37.48 -7.96 15.40
N THR A 238 37.12 -8.11 16.67
CA THR A 238 36.30 -9.24 17.15
C THR A 238 34.96 -9.30 16.40
N GLU A 239 34.33 -8.16 16.14
CA GLU A 239 33.09 -8.12 15.37
C GLU A 239 33.31 -8.47 13.89
N ILE A 240 34.41 -7.99 13.29
CA ILE A 240 34.78 -8.32 11.90
C ILE A 240 34.99 -9.83 11.71
N GLU A 241 35.58 -10.52 12.69
CA GLU A 241 35.85 -11.97 12.62
C GLU A 241 34.56 -12.81 12.58
N ARG A 242 33.40 -12.21 12.86
CA ARG A 242 32.06 -12.84 12.76
C ARG A 242 31.32 -12.50 11.47
N CYS A 243 31.95 -11.74 10.58
CA CYS A 243 31.34 -11.22 9.37
C CYS A 243 31.97 -11.83 8.11
N LEU A 244 31.16 -12.04 7.08
CA LEU A 244 31.63 -12.11 5.69
C LEU A 244 31.82 -10.69 5.15
N VAL A 245 32.75 -10.50 4.22
CA VAL A 245 32.88 -9.29 3.43
C VAL A 245 32.19 -9.50 2.09
N LEU A 246 31.10 -8.77 1.84
CA LEU A 246 30.33 -8.88 0.60
C LEU A 246 30.33 -7.55 -0.14
N CYS A 247 30.48 -7.59 -1.47
CA CYS A 247 30.13 -6.43 -2.28
C CYS A 247 28.64 -6.15 -2.21
N ALA A 248 28.24 -4.88 -2.36
CA ALA A 248 26.85 -4.45 -2.22
C ALA A 248 25.89 -5.24 -3.13
N ASN A 249 26.32 -5.64 -4.33
CA ASN A 249 25.52 -6.50 -5.20
C ASN A 249 25.30 -7.91 -4.62
N CYS A 250 26.35 -8.58 -4.15
CA CYS A 250 26.26 -9.90 -3.52
C CYS A 250 25.47 -9.85 -2.21
N HIS A 251 25.71 -8.84 -1.38
CA HIS A 251 24.97 -8.63 -0.14
C HIS A 251 23.46 -8.49 -0.38
N ARG A 252 23.05 -7.76 -1.44
CA ARG A 252 21.64 -7.65 -1.80
C ARG A 252 21.04 -8.96 -2.29
N LYS A 253 21.81 -9.80 -2.99
CA LYS A 253 21.33 -11.12 -3.43
C LYS A 253 21.00 -12.02 -2.24
N GLU A 254 21.87 -12.06 -1.24
CA GLU A 254 21.62 -12.84 0.00
C GLU A 254 20.27 -12.47 0.64
N HIS A 255 19.99 -11.17 0.83
CA HIS A 255 18.72 -10.73 1.43
C HIS A 255 17.51 -10.89 0.49
N TYR A 256 17.75 -10.84 -0.83
CA TYR A 256 16.69 -11.02 -1.80
C TYR A 256 16.22 -12.48 -1.84
N ASP A 257 17.15 -13.42 -1.83
CA ASP A 257 16.85 -14.85 -1.89
C ASP A 257 16.19 -15.35 -0.60
N LEU A 258 16.55 -14.80 0.57
CA LEU A 258 15.89 -15.07 1.86
C LEU A 258 14.49 -14.46 1.99
N SER A 259 14.13 -13.50 1.13
CA SER A 259 12.84 -12.81 1.14
C SER A 259 11.88 -13.24 0.04
N SER A 260 12.32 -14.17 -0.82
CA SER A 260 11.46 -14.80 -1.83
C SER A 260 10.70 -15.97 -1.19
N PRO A 261 9.37 -16.05 -1.38
CA PRO A 261 8.56 -17.15 -0.83
C PRO A 261 8.92 -18.51 -1.41
#